data_AF-F0SQ08-F1
#
_entry.id   AF-F0SQ08-F1
#
_cell.length_a   1.000
_cell.length_b   1.000
_cell.length_c   1.000
_cell.angle_alpha   90.00
_cell.angle_beta   90.00
_cell.angle_gamma   90.00
#
_symmetry.space_group_name_H-M   'P 1'
#
loop_
_entity.id
_entity.type
_entity.pdbx_description
1 polymer ?
#
loop_
_entity_poly.entity_id
_entity_poly.type
_entity_poly.pdbx_seq_one_letter_code
_entity_poly.pdbx_strand_id
1 'polypeptide(L)'
;MVPGHINLRPDQLHMECHVLVKGDDACKRLASKLMRNGVDIGNRELSSKGRPFYEYRIEVNSRVKYARVSSIIESTEGVELLTD
;
A
#
# COMPACT_ATOMS: atom_id res chain seq x y z
N MET A 1 13.00 16.02 -35.02
CA MET A 1 12.90 15.31 -33.73
C MET A 1 11.57 15.71 -33.10
N VAL A 2 10.56 14.84 -33.19
CA VAL A 2 9.29 15.07 -32.49
C VAL A 2 9.50 14.73 -31.01
N PRO A 3 9.31 15.67 -30.07
CA PRO A 3 9.36 15.32 -28.66
C PRO A 3 8.23 14.32 -28.38
N GLY A 4 8.61 13.19 -27.78
CA GLY A 4 7.69 12.09 -27.50
C GLY A 4 6.45 12.60 -26.77
N HIS A 5 5.28 12.37 -27.37
CA HIS A 5 4.03 12.42 -26.65
C HIS A 5 4.13 11.44 -25.48
N ILE A 6 4.30 11.97 -24.28
CA ILE A 6 4.00 11.24 -23.06
C ILE A 6 2.49 11.02 -23.12
N ASN A 7 2.08 9.86 -23.63
CA ASN A 7 0.72 9.35 -23.49
C ASN A 7 0.52 8.96 -22.02
N LEU A 8 0.44 9.95 -21.13
CA LEU A 8 -0.27 9.79 -19.88
C LEU A 8 -1.73 9.60 -20.27
N ARG A 9 -2.16 8.35 -20.40
CA ARG A 9 -3.57 8.04 -20.57
C ARG A 9 -4.31 8.69 -19.39
N PRO A 10 -5.24 9.64 -19.62
CA PRO A 10 -5.93 10.36 -18.55
C PRO A 10 -6.92 9.48 -17.76
N ASP A 11 -6.99 8.17 -18.07
CA ASP A 11 -7.99 7.25 -17.54
C ASP A 11 -7.42 6.21 -16.56
N GLN A 12 -6.11 6.20 -16.31
CA GLN A 12 -5.55 5.34 -15.26
C GLN A 12 -5.47 6.12 -13.95
N LEU A 13 -6.53 5.95 -13.14
CA LEU A 13 -6.54 6.42 -11.77
C LEU A 13 -5.51 5.62 -10.95
N HIS A 14 -4.30 6.14 -10.88
CA HIS A 14 -3.21 5.58 -10.11
C HIS A 14 -3.25 6.20 -8.71
N MET A 15 -3.66 5.42 -7.70
CA MET A 15 -3.66 5.84 -6.30
C MET A 15 -2.66 4.98 -5.53
N GLU A 16 -1.78 5.62 -4.76
CA GLU A 16 -0.81 4.94 -3.91
C GLU A 16 -1.20 5.12 -2.44
N CYS A 17 -1.21 4.03 -1.68
CA CYS A 17 -1.27 4.07 -0.22
C CYS A 17 0.12 3.73 0.33
N HIS A 18 0.62 4.58 1.23
CA HIS A 18 1.84 4.32 1.95
C HIS A 18 1.52 3.96 3.40
N VAL A 19 1.99 2.81 3.87
CA VAL A 19 1.69 2.34 5.23
C VAL A 19 2.93 1.84 5.93
N LEU A 20 3.01 2.14 7.22
CA LEU A 20 3.99 1.62 8.14
C LEU A 20 3.34 0.60 9.06
N VAL A 21 3.92 -0.59 9.15
CA VAL A 21 3.42 -1.66 10.00
C VAL A 21 4.44 -1.96 11.09
N LYS A 22 3.98 -1.93 12.34
CA LYS A 22 4.78 -2.18 13.53
C LYS A 22 4.66 -3.66 13.91
N GLY A 23 5.73 -4.43 13.73
CA GLY A 23 5.79 -5.84 14.14
C GLY A 23 5.36 -6.85 13.06
N ASP A 24 5.88 -8.07 13.21
CA ASP A 24 5.69 -9.18 12.26
C ASP A 24 4.23 -9.70 12.23
N ASP A 25 3.55 -9.76 13.38
CA ASP A 25 2.15 -10.19 13.47
C ASP A 25 1.18 -9.24 12.72
N ALA A 26 1.34 -7.93 12.91
CA ALA A 26 0.53 -6.92 12.22
C ALA A 26 0.80 -6.96 10.71
N CYS A 27 2.07 -7.14 10.33
CA CYS A 27 2.53 -7.32 8.95
C CYS A 27 1.83 -8.51 8.27
N LYS A 28 1.87 -9.70 8.90
CA LYS A 28 1.20 -10.91 8.40
C LYS A 28 -0.31 -10.76 8.32
N ARG A 29 -0.95 -10.13 9.32
CA ARG A 29 -2.40 -9.86 9.31
C ARG A 29 -2.79 -8.94 8.17
N LEU A 30 -2.08 -7.84 7.99
CA LEU A 30 -2.34 -6.88 6.93
C LEU A 30 -2.18 -7.54 5.56
N ALA A 31 -1.05 -8.21 5.33
CA ALA A 31 -0.78 -8.92 4.09
C ALA A 31 -1.89 -9.93 3.75
N SER A 32 -2.29 -10.75 4.72
CA SER A 32 -3.39 -11.71 4.54
C SER A 32 -4.74 -11.06 4.22
N LYS A 33 -5.07 -9.91 4.82
CA LYS A 33 -6.32 -9.18 4.52
C LYS A 33 -6.28 -8.58 3.11
N LEU A 34 -5.15 -8.02 2.70
CA LEU A 34 -4.97 -7.38 1.39
C LEU A 34 -5.00 -8.42 0.26
N MET A 35 -4.25 -9.52 0.41
CA MET A 35 -4.25 -10.62 -0.56
C MET A 35 -5.65 -11.23 -0.75
N ARG A 36 -6.42 -11.41 0.34
CA ARG A 36 -7.82 -11.88 0.26
C ARG A 36 -8.74 -10.94 -0.52
N ASN A 37 -8.38 -9.68 -0.67
CA ASN A 37 -9.13 -8.68 -1.43
C ASN A 37 -8.59 -8.47 -2.86
N GLY A 38 -7.65 -9.31 -3.32
CA GLY A 38 -7.05 -9.19 -4.65
C GLY A 38 -6.26 -7.89 -4.81
N VAL A 39 -5.61 -7.47 -3.74
CA VAL A 39 -4.67 -6.35 -3.71
C VAL A 39 -3.28 -6.94 -3.66
N ASP A 40 -2.52 -6.71 -4.73
CA ASP A 40 -1.11 -7.06 -4.77
C ASP A 40 -0.32 -6.06 -3.92
N ILE A 41 0.61 -6.55 -3.13
CA ILE A 41 1.33 -5.74 -2.13
C ILE A 41 2.82 -5.89 -2.34
N GLY A 42 3.47 -4.81 -2.76
CA GLY A 42 4.91 -4.70 -2.66
C GLY A 42 5.30 -4.43 -1.21
N ASN A 43 6.04 -5.34 -0.58
CA ASN A 43 6.57 -5.14 0.76
C ASN A 43 8.04 -4.72 0.70
N ARG A 44 8.40 -3.67 1.44
CA ARG A 44 9.79 -3.32 1.71
C ARG A 44 10.02 -3.47 3.20
N GLU A 45 10.82 -4.45 3.59
CA GLU A 45 11.23 -4.60 4.99
C GLU A 45 12.12 -3.42 5.38
N LEU A 46 11.69 -2.65 6.39
CA LEU A 46 12.46 -1.55 6.98
C LEU A 46 12.91 -1.96 8.37
N SER A 47 13.99 -2.74 8.45
CA SER A 47 14.58 -3.10 9.74
C SER A 47 15.32 -1.89 10.33
N SER A 48 14.76 -1.30 11.39
CA SER A 48 15.43 -0.27 12.19
C SER A 48 15.74 -0.82 13.58
N LYS A 49 17.04 -0.86 13.91
CA LYS A 49 17.67 -1.37 15.15
C LYS A 49 16.70 -1.79 16.27
N GLY A 50 16.33 -3.07 16.27
CA GLY A 50 15.70 -3.74 17.42
C GLY A 50 14.17 -3.82 17.44
N ARG A 51 13.45 -3.23 16.47
CA ARG A 51 12.01 -3.47 16.29
C ARG A 51 11.71 -3.59 14.79
N PRO A 52 11.10 -4.69 14.31
CA PRO A 52 10.79 -4.83 12.90
C PRO A 52 9.64 -3.89 12.53
N PHE A 53 9.93 -2.95 11.64
CA PHE A 53 8.92 -2.14 10.96
C PHE A 53 8.89 -2.55 9.48
N TYR A 54 7.71 -2.51 8.88
CA TYR A 54 7.53 -2.86 7.48
C TYR A 54 6.85 -1.71 6.77
N GLU A 55 7.42 -1.25 5.67
CA GLU A 55 6.79 -0.26 4.81
C GLU A 55 6.17 -0.97 3.62
N TYR A 56 4.89 -0.69 3.38
CA TYR A 56 4.20 -1.18 2.20
C TYR A 56 3.79 -0.01 1.33
N ARG A 57 4.11 -0.15 0.03
CA ARG A 57 3.58 0.69 -1.03
C ARG A 57 2.52 -0.11 -1.76
N ILE A 58 1.27 0.30 -1.58
CA ILE A 58 0.12 -0.40 -2.12
C ILE A 58 -0.42 0.43 -3.27
N GLU A 59 -0.18 -0.04 -4.49
CA GLU A 59 -0.70 0.59 -5.70
C GLU A 59 -2.11 0.07 -6.00
N VAL A 60 -3.08 0.97 -6.12
CA VAL A 60 -4.46 0.62 -6.43
C VAL A 60 -5.00 1.44 -7.60
N ASN A 61 -5.38 0.72 -8.65
CA ASN A 61 -5.90 1.28 -9.89
C ASN A 61 -7.44 1.46 -9.88
N SER A 62 -8.06 1.60 -8.69
CA SER A 62 -9.52 1.71 -8.56
C SER A 62 -9.92 2.39 -7.24
N ARG A 63 -10.83 3.38 -7.31
CA ARG A 63 -11.38 4.06 -6.12
C ARG A 63 -12.04 3.11 -5.14
N VAL A 64 -12.75 2.09 -5.65
CA VAL A 64 -13.45 1.11 -4.82
C VAL A 64 -12.43 0.24 -4.08
N LYS A 65 -11.34 -0.17 -4.74
CA LYS A 65 -10.25 -0.89 -4.10
C LYS A 65 -9.52 -0.01 -3.08
N TYR A 66 -9.26 1.25 -3.41
CA TYR A 66 -8.63 2.21 -2.50
C TYR A 66 -9.43 2.40 -1.21
N ALA A 67 -10.74 2.66 -1.29
CA ALA A 67 -11.58 2.82 -0.11
C ALA A 67 -11.57 1.55 0.77
N ARG A 68 -11.55 0.36 0.15
CA ARG A 68 -11.46 -0.90 0.88
C ARG A 68 -10.09 -1.11 1.52
N VAL A 69 -9.00 -0.78 0.81
CA VAL A 69 -7.64 -0.84 1.34
C VAL A 69 -7.48 0.11 2.52
N SER A 70 -7.95 1.35 2.41
CA SER A 70 -7.98 2.32 3.52
C SER A 70 -8.70 1.73 4.74
N SER A 71 -9.91 1.21 4.55
CA SER A 71 -10.68 0.59 5.63
C SER A 71 -9.98 -0.61 6.27
N ILE A 72 -9.29 -1.45 5.48
CA ILE A 72 -8.49 -2.57 6.00
C ILE A 72 -7.32 -2.07 6.83
N ILE A 73 -6.62 -1.04 6.38
CA ILE A 73 -5.49 -0.41 7.06
C ILE A 73 -5.95 0.16 8.40
N GLU A 74 -6.99 1.00 8.40
CA GLU A 74 -7.57 1.62 9.60
C GLU A 74 -8.10 0.58 10.61
N SER A 75 -8.57 -0.57 10.11
CA SER A 75 -9.06 -1.69 10.94
C SER A 75 -7.94 -2.61 11.45
N THR A 76 -6.68 -2.42 11.03
CA THR A 76 -5.58 -3.30 11.43
C THR A 76 -4.71 -2.62 12.49
N GLU A 77 -4.79 -3.13 13.72
CA GLU A 77 -3.99 -2.66 14.84
C GLU A 77 -2.49 -2.80 14.54
N GLY A 78 -1.71 -1.79 14.91
CA GLY A 78 -0.27 -1.73 14.64
C GLY A 78 0.10 -1.29 13.22
N VAL A 79 -0.86 -0.83 12.43
CA VAL A 79 -0.63 -0.21 11.12
C VAL A 79 -0.91 1.29 11.19
N GLU A 80 -0.01 2.08 10.64
CA GLU A 80 -0.14 3.53 10.50
C GLU A 80 -0.14 3.88 9.01
N LEU A 81 -1.14 4.65 8.58
CA LEU A 81 -1.17 5.23 7.24
C LEU A 81 -0.18 6.41 7.22
N LEU A 82 0.84 6.33 6.37
CA LEU A 82 1.73 7.44 6.08
C LEU A 82 1.04 8.28 5.01
N THR A 83 0.37 9.35 5.46
CA THR A 83 -0.12 10.39 4.55
C THR A 83 1.02 11.39 4.34
N ASP A 84 1.32 11.71 3.08
CA ASP A 84 2.19 12.83 2.70
C ASP A 84 1.50 14.17 3.02
#